data_AF-A0A1A9QCK3-F1
#
_entry.id   AF-A0A1A9QCK3-F1
#
_cell.length_a   1.000
_cell.length_b   1.000
_cell.length_c   1.000
_cell.angle_alpha   90.00
_cell.angle_beta   90.00
_cell.angle_gamma   90.00
#
_symmetry.space_group_name_H-M   'P 1'
#
loop_
_entity.id
_entity.type
_entity.pdbx_description
1 polymer ?
#
loop_
_entity_poly.entity_id
_entity_poly.type
_entity_poly.pdbx_seq_one_letter_code
_entity_poly.pdbx_strand_id
1 'polypeptide(L)'
;MSRWCVVPISLAAILDKRGSVALVPSNKPKWDKKIKKYRTENNNPLKFDQLQLSQGPGVTDDDYKNIQNKCDSLKNISSYAENFETALNQSELWCSEKLSFAG
;
A
#
# COMPACT_ATOMS: atom_id res chain seq x y z
N MET A 1 -27.06 19.44 -20.52
CA MET A 1 -26.98 18.41 -19.46
C MET A 1 -25.52 18.06 -19.24
N SER A 2 -24.97 18.48 -18.10
CA SER A 2 -23.56 18.32 -17.76
C SER A 2 -23.22 16.86 -17.58
N ARG A 3 -22.27 16.37 -18.41
CA ARG A 3 -21.63 15.07 -18.25
C ARG A 3 -21.02 15.04 -16.85
N TRP A 4 -21.27 13.96 -16.12
CA TRP A 4 -20.73 13.69 -14.80
C TRP A 4 -19.21 13.93 -14.80
N CYS A 5 -18.75 15.02 -14.16
CA CYS A 5 -17.33 15.25 -13.92
C CYS A 5 -16.90 14.36 -12.75
N VAL A 6 -16.74 13.06 -13.00
CA VAL A 6 -15.96 12.19 -12.12
C VAL A 6 -14.50 12.60 -12.26
N VAL A 7 -14.08 13.54 -11.40
CA VAL A 7 -12.66 13.90 -11.28
C VAL A 7 -11.93 12.62 -10.89
N PRO A 8 -10.92 12.17 -11.66
CA PRO A 8 -10.14 11.01 -11.27
C PRO A 8 -9.50 11.31 -9.91
N ILE A 9 -9.95 10.60 -8.87
CA ILE A 9 -9.39 10.71 -7.53
C ILE A 9 -8.18 9.78 -7.48
N SER A 10 -7.02 10.33 -7.16
CA SER A 10 -5.81 9.52 -7.00
C SER A 10 -5.94 8.59 -5.80
N LEU A 11 -5.25 7.46 -5.85
CA LEU A 11 -5.23 6.47 -4.77
C LEU A 11 -4.81 7.12 -3.43
N ALA A 12 -3.85 8.05 -3.47
CA ALA A 12 -3.42 8.84 -2.33
C ALA A 12 -4.54 9.71 -1.73
N ALA A 13 -5.36 10.37 -2.56
CA ALA A 13 -6.48 11.19 -2.09
C ALA A 13 -7.61 10.33 -1.50
N ILE A 14 -7.77 9.07 -1.94
CA ILE A 14 -8.73 8.14 -1.32
C ILE A 14 -8.21 7.61 0.01
N LEU A 15 -6.93 7.25 0.09
CA LEU A 15 -6.30 6.81 1.35
C LEU A 15 -6.45 7.88 2.43
N ASP A 16 -6.17 9.14 2.10
CA ASP A 16 -6.29 10.26 3.03
C ASP A 16 -7.73 10.40 3.58
N LYS A 17 -8.73 10.31 2.69
CA LYS A 17 -10.15 10.28 3.08
C LYS A 17 -10.52 9.10 3.98
N ARG A 18 -9.81 7.97 3.88
CA ARG A 18 -9.98 6.79 4.75
C ARG A 18 -9.20 6.90 6.06
N GLY A 19 -8.55 8.04 6.31
CA GLY A 19 -7.70 8.25 7.49
C GLY A 19 -6.40 7.46 7.43
N SER A 20 -5.88 7.20 6.23
CA SER A 20 -4.63 6.50 6.02
C SER A 20 -3.70 7.34 5.13
N VAL A 21 -2.41 7.38 5.46
CA VAL A 21 -1.42 8.10 4.65
C VAL A 21 -0.39 7.12 4.10
N ALA A 22 0.06 7.37 2.87
CA ALA A 22 1.12 6.57 2.28
C ALA A 22 2.38 6.63 3.16
N LEU A 23 2.99 5.47 3.42
CA LEU A 23 4.23 5.38 4.17
C LEU A 23 5.36 6.05 3.42
N VAL A 24 6.05 6.98 4.09
CA VAL A 24 7.24 7.61 3.53
C VAL A 24 8.39 6.59 3.47
N PRO A 25 9.18 6.53 2.37
CA PRO A 25 10.27 5.56 2.23
C PRO A 25 11.33 5.63 3.34
N SER A 26 11.54 6.81 3.93
CA SER A 26 12.49 7.05 5.01
C SER A 26 12.08 6.44 6.36
N ASN A 27 10.81 6.03 6.54
CA ASN A 27 10.33 5.50 7.81
C ASN A 27 10.63 4.00 7.97
N LYS A 28 11.92 3.66 8.08
CA LYS A 28 12.40 2.27 8.22
C LYS A 28 11.66 1.49 9.33
N PRO A 29 11.41 2.04 10.54
CA PRO A 29 10.71 1.28 11.59
C PRO A 29 9.29 0.84 11.23
N LYS A 30 8.54 1.66 10.46
CA LYS A 30 7.19 1.28 10.03
C LYS A 30 7.23 0.27 8.89
N TRP A 31 8.16 0.44 7.95
CA TRP A 31 8.38 -0.53 6.89
C TRP A 31 8.83 -1.88 7.42
N ASP A 32 9.71 -1.93 8.43
CA ASP A 32 10.12 -3.17 9.10
C ASP A 32 8.92 -3.93 9.65
N LYS A 33 8.00 -3.22 10.35
CA LYS A 33 6.75 -3.81 10.84
C LYS A 33 5.87 -4.35 9.71
N LYS A 34 5.72 -3.60 8.61
CA LYS A 34 4.93 -4.03 7.45
C LYS A 34 5.53 -5.26 6.78
N ILE A 35 6.84 -5.29 6.57
CA ILE A 35 7.55 -6.41 5.94
C ILE A 35 7.46 -7.65 6.81
N LYS A 36 7.69 -7.53 8.13
CA LYS A 36 7.52 -8.64 9.07
C LYS A 36 6.09 -9.19 9.06
N LYS A 37 5.08 -8.30 9.11
CA LYS A 37 3.67 -8.68 9.00
C LYS A 37 3.36 -9.37 7.67
N TYR A 38 3.90 -8.84 6.57
CA TYR A 38 3.75 -9.42 5.24
C TYR A 38 4.32 -10.84 5.19
N ARG A 39 5.47 -11.10 5.82
CA ARG A 39 6.05 -12.45 5.89
C ARG A 39 5.20 -13.44 6.68
N THR A 40 4.54 -12.99 7.75
CA THR A 40 3.74 -13.86 8.61
C THR A 40 2.35 -14.17 8.06
N GLU A 41 1.76 -13.26 7.27
CA GLU A 41 0.39 -13.40 6.76
C GLU A 41 0.34 -14.11 5.40
N ASN A 42 0.75 -15.37 5.34
CA ASN A 42 0.82 -16.16 4.09
C ASN A 42 -0.52 -16.36 3.36
N ASN A 43 -1.64 -16.33 4.07
CA ASN A 43 -2.97 -16.54 3.48
C ASN A 43 -3.77 -15.23 3.32
N ASN A 44 -3.11 -14.07 3.42
CA ASN A 44 -3.83 -12.80 3.25
C ASN A 44 -4.14 -12.57 1.76
N PRO A 45 -5.44 -12.47 1.37
CA PRO A 45 -5.84 -12.30 -0.03
C PRO A 45 -5.40 -10.96 -0.62
N LEU A 46 -4.98 -10.02 0.23
CA LEU A 46 -4.42 -8.73 -0.18
C LEU A 46 -2.89 -8.77 -0.31
N LYS A 47 -2.24 -9.94 -0.27
CA LYS A 47 -0.82 -10.02 -0.62
C LYS A 47 -0.59 -9.57 -2.06
N PHE A 48 0.60 -9.07 -2.31
CA PHE A 48 1.02 -8.70 -3.65
C PHE A 48 1.42 -9.92 -4.44
N ASP A 49 0.81 -10.08 -5.61
CA ASP A 49 1.28 -11.05 -6.58
C ASP A 49 2.72 -10.75 -6.95
N GLN A 50 3.52 -11.83 -6.97
CA GLN A 50 4.92 -11.84 -7.36
C GLN A 50 5.85 -10.99 -6.48
N LEU A 51 5.40 -10.51 -5.31
CA LEU A 51 6.31 -9.88 -4.36
C LEU A 51 7.01 -10.95 -3.52
N GLN A 52 8.30 -11.13 -3.79
CA GLN A 52 9.18 -11.97 -2.98
C GLN A 52 9.97 -11.12 -2.00
N LEU A 53 9.83 -11.47 -0.72
CA LEU A 53 10.60 -10.92 0.39
C LEU A 53 11.46 -12.04 0.98
N SER A 54 12.65 -11.69 1.43
CA SER A 54 13.57 -12.62 2.10
C SER A 54 12.88 -13.29 3.29
N GLN A 55 13.23 -14.56 3.53
CA GLN A 55 12.75 -15.31 4.69
C GLN A 55 13.84 -15.28 5.75
N GLY A 56 13.57 -14.62 6.88
CA GLY A 56 14.55 -14.49 7.96
C GLY A 56 14.12 -13.49 9.04
N PRO A 57 14.83 -13.48 10.18
CA PRO A 57 14.53 -12.58 11.31
C PRO A 57 14.84 -11.11 10.99
N GLY A 58 15.79 -10.87 10.07
CA GLY A 58 16.18 -9.53 9.62
C GLY A 58 15.41 -9.07 8.39
N VAL A 59 15.06 -7.78 8.35
CA VAL A 59 14.60 -7.11 7.14
C VAL A 59 15.81 -6.54 6.41
N THR A 60 15.98 -6.93 5.15
CA THR A 60 17.10 -6.52 4.30
C THR A 60 16.74 -5.26 3.51
N ASP A 61 17.76 -4.54 3.01
CA ASP A 61 17.54 -3.39 2.13
C ASP A 61 16.79 -3.76 0.83
N ASP A 62 16.92 -5.00 0.35
CA ASP A 62 16.18 -5.48 -0.82
C ASP A 62 14.69 -5.68 -0.50
N ASP A 63 14.35 -6.11 0.72
CA ASP A 63 12.95 -6.19 1.15
C ASP A 63 12.27 -4.83 1.13
N TYR A 64 12.97 -3.80 1.63
CA TYR A 64 12.49 -2.42 1.61
C TYR A 64 12.26 -1.96 0.17
N LYS A 65 13.24 -2.14 -0.72
CA LYS A 65 13.12 -1.75 -2.13
C LYS A 65 11.97 -2.48 -2.82
N ASN A 66 11.87 -3.79 -2.63
CA ASN A 66 10.84 -4.60 -3.30
C ASN A 66 9.43 -4.19 -2.89
N ILE A 67 9.17 -4.03 -1.60
CA ILE A 67 7.84 -3.62 -1.13
C ILE A 67 7.53 -2.16 -1.51
N GLN A 68 8.51 -1.25 -1.42
CA GLN A 68 8.34 0.15 -1.79
C GLN A 68 8.05 0.31 -3.29
N ASN A 69 8.81 -0.38 -4.16
CA ASN A 69 8.59 -0.38 -5.60
C ASN A 69 7.20 -0.92 -5.95
N LYS A 70 6.75 -1.99 -5.27
CA LYS A 70 5.40 -2.52 -5.48
C LYS A 70 4.35 -1.48 -5.06
N CYS A 71 4.53 -0.84 -3.91
CA CYS A 71 3.66 0.24 -3.46
C CYS A 71 3.62 1.43 -4.42
N ASP A 72 4.75 1.81 -5.01
CA ASP A 72 4.81 2.88 -6.00
C ASP A 72 4.09 2.51 -7.30
N SER A 73 4.16 1.24 -7.72
CA SER A 73 3.44 0.76 -8.91
C SER A 73 1.91 0.91 -8.78
N LEU A 74 1.36 0.78 -7.57
CA LEU A 74 -0.08 0.90 -7.32
C LEU A 74 -0.59 2.34 -7.42
N LYS A 75 0.28 3.33 -7.16
CA LYS A 75 -0.10 4.76 -7.22
C LYS A 75 -0.54 5.19 -8.62
N ASN A 76 -0.08 4.48 -9.65
CA ASN A 76 -0.39 4.76 -11.04
C ASN A 76 -1.66 4.04 -11.53
N ILE A 77 -2.29 3.20 -10.70
CA ILE A 77 -3.53 2.51 -11.06
C ILE A 77 -4.68 3.52 -10.99
N SER A 78 -5.29 3.78 -12.14
CA SER A 78 -6.42 4.69 -12.27
C SER A 78 -7.69 4.11 -11.64
N SER A 79 -8.59 4.98 -11.16
CA SER A 79 -9.89 4.61 -10.59
C SER A 79 -10.81 3.81 -11.51
N TYR A 80 -10.54 3.79 -12.81
CA TYR A 80 -11.32 3.07 -13.82
C TYR A 80 -10.76 1.68 -14.13
N ALA A 81 -9.62 1.30 -13.54
CA ALA A 81 -9.05 -0.02 -13.71
C ALA A 81 -9.87 -1.05 -12.92
N GLU A 82 -10.12 -2.23 -13.50
CA GLU A 82 -10.89 -3.30 -12.86
C GLU A 82 -10.29 -3.74 -11.53
N ASN A 83 -8.96 -3.66 -11.39
CA ASN A 83 -8.22 -4.01 -10.18
C ASN A 83 -8.06 -2.84 -9.18
N PHE A 84 -8.71 -1.70 -9.41
CA PHE A 84 -8.51 -0.50 -8.59
C PHE A 84 -8.87 -0.72 -7.12
N GLU A 85 -10.01 -1.36 -6.83
CA GLU A 85 -10.43 -1.61 -5.45
C GLU A 85 -9.45 -2.53 -4.72
N THR A 86 -8.98 -3.58 -5.39
CA THR A 86 -7.94 -4.47 -4.86
C THR A 86 -6.66 -3.69 -4.61
N ALA A 87 -6.18 -2.89 -5.58
CA ALA A 87 -4.99 -2.07 -5.44
C ALA A 87 -5.09 -1.06 -4.30
N LEU A 88 -6.27 -0.46 -4.10
CA LEU A 88 -6.56 0.46 -3.01
C LEU A 88 -6.48 -0.26 -1.65
N ASN A 89 -7.13 -1.42 -1.51
CA ASN A 89 -7.11 -2.20 -0.28
C ASN A 89 -5.71 -2.74 0.05
N GLN A 90 -4.96 -3.18 -0.97
CA GLN A 90 -3.56 -3.59 -0.81
C GLN A 90 -2.67 -2.40 -0.41
N SER A 91 -2.86 -1.23 -1.02
CA SER A 91 -2.12 -0.01 -0.67
C SER A 91 -2.43 0.44 0.75
N GLU A 92 -3.70 0.39 1.15
CA GLU A 92 -4.12 0.70 2.51
C GLU A 92 -3.43 -0.25 3.52
N LEU A 93 -3.43 -1.55 3.23
CA LEU A 93 -2.87 -2.53 4.15
C LEU A 93 -1.34 -2.53 4.21
N TRP A 94 -0.65 -2.42 3.09
CA TRP A 94 0.80 -2.65 3.00
C TRP A 94 1.63 -1.40 2.78
N CYS A 95 1.08 -0.40 2.12
CA CYS A 95 1.78 0.80 1.67
C CYS A 95 1.42 2.05 2.46
N SER A 96 0.46 1.94 3.37
CA SER A 96 -0.04 3.06 4.14
C SER A 96 0.00 2.77 5.63
N GLU A 97 -0.09 3.84 6.40
CA GLU A 97 -0.36 3.77 7.81
C GLU A 97 -1.66 4.50 8.13
N LYS A 98 -2.44 3.92 9.04
CA LYS A 98 -3.63 4.57 9.55
C LYS A 98 -3.18 5.74 10.42
N LEU A 99 -3.68 6.93 10.13
CA LEU A 99 -3.60 8.07 11.04
C LEU A 99 -4.39 7.70 12.28
N SER A 100 -3.69 7.32 13.35
CA SER A 100 -4.30 7.22 14.66
C SER A 100 -4.61 8.64 15.11
N PHE A 101 -5.84 9.11 14.85
CA PHE A 101 -6.42 10.18 15.65
C PHE A 101 -6.60 9.58 17.05
N ALA A 102 -5.65 9.85 17.94
CA ALA A 102 -5.86 9.69 19.36
C ALA A 102 -6.99 10.66 19.75
N GLY A 103 -8.19 10.11 19.90
CA GLY A 103 -9.29 10.73 20.63
C GLY A 103 -9.33 10.16 22.04
#